data_AF-G7JED0-F1
#
_entry.id   AF-G7JED0-F1
#
_cell.length_a   1.000
_cell.length_b   1.000
_cell.length_c   1.000
_cell.angle_alpha   90.00
_cell.angle_beta   90.00
_cell.angle_gamma   90.00
#
_symmetry.space_group_name_H-M   'P 1'
#
loop_
_entity.id
_entity.type
_entity.pdbx_description
1 polymer ?
#
loop_
_entity_poly.entity_id
_entity_poly.type
_entity_poly.pdbx_seq_one_letter_code
_entity_poly.pdbx_strand_id
1 'polypeptide(L)'
;MGIRQWPKGGLNVKGRKKRAKVCLAKNANVGKTSLQKKLRELQGTVPGSLQGLDTNNLFHSIEKYIHLLEAKVTILRCLSNLYGV
;
A
#
# COMPACT_ATOMS: atom_id res chain seq x y z
N MET A 1 -37.81 68.59 5.96
CA MET A 1 -36.87 68.21 7.03
C MET A 1 -37.36 66.90 7.64
N GLY A 2 -36.45 65.94 7.87
CA GLY A 2 -36.73 64.63 8.48
C GLY A 2 -36.08 63.50 7.71
N ILE A 3 -34.86 63.11 8.12
CA ILE A 3 -33.96 62.16 7.45
C ILE A 3 -33.82 60.88 8.32
N ARG A 4 -33.61 59.73 7.67
CA ARG A 4 -33.01 58.46 8.17
C ARG A 4 -34.01 57.54 8.92
N GLN A 5 -34.01 56.23 8.78
CA GLN A 5 -32.85 55.33 8.82
C GLN A 5 -33.08 54.03 8.02
N TRP A 6 -32.05 53.62 7.29
CA TRP A 6 -31.90 52.26 6.75
C TRP A 6 -31.26 51.37 7.81
N PRO A 7 -31.65 50.08 7.93
CA PRO A 7 -30.99 49.16 8.85
C PRO A 7 -29.54 48.93 8.42
N LYS A 8 -28.62 49.44 9.25
CA LYS A 8 -27.20 49.08 9.24
C LYS A 8 -27.05 47.67 9.82
N GLY A 9 -26.61 46.72 9.02
CA GLY A 9 -26.33 45.37 9.53
C GLY A 9 -25.94 44.42 8.42
N GLY A 10 -24.68 44.49 8.00
CA GLY A 10 -24.14 43.64 6.96
C GLY A 10 -24.14 42.17 7.36
N LEU A 11 -24.93 41.35 6.67
CA LEU A 11 -24.62 39.93 6.51
C LEU A 11 -23.47 39.82 5.51
N ASN A 12 -22.24 39.92 6.03
CA ASN A 12 -21.06 39.40 5.37
C ASN A 12 -21.24 37.88 5.24
N VAL A 13 -21.81 37.42 4.13
CA VAL A 13 -21.71 36.01 3.72
C VAL A 13 -20.24 35.78 3.43
N LYS A 14 -19.50 35.33 4.44
CA LYS A 14 -18.10 34.94 4.35
C LYS A 14 -18.02 33.70 3.47
N GLY A 15 -18.11 33.90 2.15
CA GLY A 15 -17.84 32.91 1.13
C GLY A 15 -16.42 32.40 1.34
N ARG A 16 -16.31 31.26 2.04
CA ARG A 16 -15.05 30.59 2.32
C ARG A 16 -14.48 30.13 0.97
N LYS A 17 -13.63 30.94 0.33
CA LYS A 17 -12.83 30.52 -0.82
C LYS A 17 -12.03 29.29 -0.41
N LYS A 18 -12.50 28.11 -0.82
CA LYS A 18 -11.75 26.85 -0.70
C LYS A 18 -10.51 27.03 -1.56
N ARG A 19 -9.36 27.28 -0.92
CA ARG A 19 -8.06 27.24 -1.59
C ARG A 19 -7.85 25.81 -2.05
N ALA A 20 -8.00 25.56 -3.35
CA ALA A 20 -7.51 24.33 -3.95
C ALA A 20 -5.97 24.36 -3.87
N LYS A 21 -5.41 23.83 -2.77
CA LYS A 21 -4.01 23.41 -2.77
C LYS A 21 -3.94 22.08 -3.51
N VAL A 22 -3.96 22.14 -4.84
CA VAL A 22 -3.53 21.00 -5.66
C VAL A 22 -2.05 21.22 -5.95
N CYS A 23 -1.22 20.95 -4.94
CA CYS A 23 0.20 20.80 -5.11
C CYS A 23 0.55 19.38 -4.71
N LEU A 24 0.63 18.47 -5.68
CA LEU A 24 1.33 17.20 -5.53
C LEU A 24 1.93 16.80 -6.88
N ALA A 25 2.91 17.58 -7.33
CA ALA A 25 3.94 17.04 -8.20
C ALA A 25 4.79 16.09 -7.34
N LYS A 26 4.55 14.78 -7.43
CA LYS A 26 5.37 13.76 -6.75
C LYS A 26 5.76 12.63 -7.71
N ASN A 27 6.32 12.99 -8.86
CA ASN A 27 6.88 12.04 -9.82
C ASN A 27 8.35 11.66 -9.52
N ALA A 28 8.90 12.08 -8.37
CA ALA A 28 10.28 11.72 -7.97
C ALA A 28 10.35 10.42 -7.12
N ASN A 29 9.23 9.92 -6.60
CA ASN A 29 9.20 8.75 -5.71
C ASN A 29 8.58 7.49 -6.29
N VAL A 30 8.08 7.51 -7.52
CA VAL A 30 7.29 6.41 -8.12
C VAL A 30 8.07 5.09 -8.13
N GLY A 31 9.38 5.12 -8.40
CA GLY A 31 10.25 3.93 -8.40
C GLY A 31 10.62 3.39 -7.00
N LYS A 32 10.73 4.27 -6.00
CA LYS A 32 11.04 3.85 -4.61
C LYS A 32 9.80 3.27 -3.92
N THR A 33 8.63 3.81 -4.22
CA THR A 33 7.35 3.27 -3.75
C THR A 33 6.98 1.96 -4.43
N SER A 34 7.35 1.75 -5.70
CA SER A 34 7.02 0.51 -6.41
C SER A 34 7.81 -0.70 -5.88
N LEU A 35 9.09 -0.53 -5.58
CA LEU A 35 9.92 -1.59 -5.00
C LEU A 35 9.44 -1.96 -3.59
N GLN A 36 9.18 -0.96 -2.74
CA GLN A 36 8.62 -1.21 -1.40
C GLN A 36 7.24 -1.86 -1.45
N LYS A 37 6.41 -1.50 -2.44
CA LYS A 37 5.11 -2.14 -2.65
C LYS A 37 5.27 -3.62 -3.01
N LYS A 38 6.17 -3.94 -3.95
CA LYS A 38 6.48 -5.34 -4.31
C LYS A 38 7.04 -6.15 -3.14
N LEU A 39 7.92 -5.56 -2.33
CA LEU A 39 8.43 -6.23 -1.12
C LEU A 39 7.33 -6.51 -0.10
N ARG A 40 6.38 -5.59 0.07
CA ARG A 40 5.21 -5.78 0.95
C ARG A 40 4.27 -6.85 0.41
N GLU A 41 4.03 -6.89 -0.89
CA GLU A 41 3.25 -7.96 -1.54
C GLU A 41 3.91 -9.33 -1.31
N LEU A 42 5.23 -9.41 -1.45
CA LEU A 42 6.01 -10.62 -1.23
C LEU A 42 5.94 -11.09 0.23
N GLN A 43 5.99 -10.17 1.19
CA GLN A 43 5.74 -10.48 2.61
C GLN A 43 4.35 -11.08 2.84
N GLY A 44 3.33 -10.59 2.13
CA GLY A 44 1.97 -11.13 2.24
C GLY A 44 1.84 -12.57 1.73
N THR A 45 2.68 -12.99 0.78
CA THR A 45 2.64 -14.34 0.20
C THR A 45 3.40 -15.39 1.02
N VAL A 46 4.37 -14.98 1.84
CA VAL A 46 5.18 -15.92 2.63
C VAL A 46 4.61 -16.04 4.04
N PRO A 47 4.05 -17.21 4.42
CA PRO A 47 3.54 -17.41 5.77
C PRO A 47 4.69 -17.27 6.78
N GLY A 48 4.50 -16.41 7.79
CA GLY A 48 5.47 -16.18 8.87
C GLY A 48 6.33 -14.92 8.77
N SER A 49 6.27 -14.15 7.67
CA SER A 49 7.12 -12.95 7.50
C SER A 49 6.58 -11.67 8.18
N LEU A 50 5.63 -11.79 9.13
CA LEU A 50 4.87 -10.65 9.68
C LEU A 50 5.66 -9.77 10.67
N GLN A 51 6.89 -10.13 11.02
CA GLN A 51 7.62 -9.46 12.10
C GLN A 51 8.81 -8.66 11.59
N GLY A 52 8.54 -7.40 11.22
CA GLY A 52 9.55 -6.39 10.92
C GLY A 52 10.13 -6.50 9.51
N LEU A 53 10.33 -5.34 8.87
CA LEU A 53 10.96 -5.22 7.55
C LEU A 53 12.47 -5.45 7.64
N ASP A 54 12.90 -6.60 8.12
CA ASP A 54 14.29 -7.03 7.95
C ASP A 54 14.41 -7.69 6.56
N THR A 55 14.71 -6.86 5.56
CA THR A 55 14.82 -7.29 4.17
C THR A 55 15.83 -8.41 3.98
N ASN A 56 16.86 -8.47 4.83
CA ASN A 56 17.89 -9.51 4.75
C ASN A 56 17.33 -10.87 5.18
N ASN A 57 16.51 -10.88 6.23
CA ASN A 57 15.82 -12.09 6.67
C ASN A 57 14.64 -12.47 5.75
N LEU A 58 14.02 -11.49 5.08
CA LEU A 58 12.93 -11.74 4.15
C LEU A 58 13.37 -12.62 2.98
N PHE A 59 14.46 -12.25 2.29
CA PHE A 59 14.96 -13.03 1.16
C PHE A 59 15.41 -14.42 1.58
N HIS A 60 16.05 -14.55 2.74
CA HIS A 60 16.43 -15.86 3.27
C HIS A 60 15.22 -16.72 3.67
N SER A 61 14.16 -16.11 4.21
CA SER A 61 12.91 -16.79 4.50
C SER A 61 12.20 -17.25 3.22
N ILE A 62 12.24 -16.44 2.16
CA ILE A 62 11.68 -16.78 0.85
C ILE A 62 12.45 -17.96 0.25
N GLU A 63 13.77 -17.92 0.27
CA GLU A 63 14.64 -19.00 -0.21
C GLU A 63 14.29 -20.33 0.46
N LYS A 64 14.19 -20.33 1.79
CA LYS A 64 13.77 -21.50 2.58
C LYS A 64 12.37 -21.97 2.19
N TYR A 65 11.44 -21.05 1.98
CA TYR A 65 10.06 -21.37 1.59
C TYR A 65 9.98 -21.99 0.19
N ILE A 66 10.76 -21.49 -0.77
CA ILE A 66 10.87 -22.06 -2.12
C ILE A 66 11.39 -23.48 -2.05
N HIS A 67 12.49 -23.74 -1.32
CA HIS A 67 13.03 -25.09 -1.16
C HIS A 67 12.01 -26.05 -0.52
N LEU A 68 11.26 -25.59 0.48
CA LEU A 68 10.21 -26.39 1.09
C LEU A 68 9.09 -26.73 0.10
N LEU A 69 8.68 -25.77 -0.73
CA LEU A 69 7.68 -25.99 -1.77
C LEU A 69 8.18 -26.99 -2.82
N GLU A 70 9.43 -26.86 -3.27
CA GLU A 70 10.04 -27.80 -4.22
C GLU A 70 10.08 -29.22 -3.68
N ALA A 71 10.48 -29.39 -2.41
CA ALA A 71 10.46 -30.69 -1.75
C ALA A 71 9.04 -31.27 -1.68
N LYS A 72 8.03 -30.47 -1.33
CA LYS A 72 6.62 -30.89 -1.29
C LYS A 72 6.10 -31.28 -2.67
N VAL A 73 6.38 -30.48 -3.70
CA VAL A 73 6.01 -30.79 -5.09
C VAL A 73 6.68 -32.08 -5.55
N THR A 74 7.94 -32.29 -5.20
CA THR A 74 8.67 -33.52 -5.53
C THR A 74 8.02 -34.74 -4.87
N ILE A 75 7.68 -34.65 -3.58
CA ILE A 75 6.97 -35.72 -2.87
C ILE A 75 5.61 -35.99 -3.53
N LEU A 76 4.82 -34.95 -3.80
CA LEU A 76 3.54 -35.09 -4.47
C LEU A 76 3.67 -35.73 -5.85
N ARG A 77 4.71 -35.37 -6.61
CA ARG A 77 5.01 -35.99 -7.91
C ARG A 77 5.36 -37.46 -7.77
N CYS A 78 6.19 -37.83 -6.79
CA CYS A 78 6.50 -39.22 -6.49
C CYS A 78 5.24 -40.00 -6.12
N LEU A 79 4.37 -39.42 -5.29
CA LEU A 79 3.09 -40.04 -4.93
C LEU A 79 2.16 -40.16 -6.15
N SER A 80 2.01 -39.12 -6.98
CA SER A 80 1.22 -39.18 -8.22
C SER A 80 1.69 -40.31 -9.13
N ASN A 81 3.02 -40.41 -9.31
CA ASN A 81 3.63 -41.47 -10.10
C ASN A 81 3.38 -42.87 -9.51
N LEU A 82 3.39 -43.00 -8.17
CA LEU A 82 3.15 -44.27 -7.47
C LEU A 82 1.67 -44.69 -7.56
N TYR A 83 0.75 -43.73 -7.45
CA TYR A 83 -0.69 -43.98 -7.43
C TYR A 83 -1.36 -43.86 -8.81
N GLY A 84 -0.60 -43.50 -9.85
CA GLY A 84 -1.06 -43.47 -11.24
C GLY A 84 -2.08 -42.38 -11.54
N VAL A 85 -2.07 -41.27 -10.80
CA VAL A 85 -2.91 -40.08 -11.05
C VAL A 85 -2.19 -39.11 -11.97
#